data_AF-A0A9N7TJS6-F1
#
_entry.id   AF-A0A9N7TJS6-F1
#
_cell.length_a   1.000
_cell.length_b   1.000
_cell.length_c   1.000
_cell.angle_alpha   90.00
_cell.angle_beta   90.00
_cell.angle_gamma   90.00
#
_symmetry.space_group_name_H-M   'P 1'
#
loop_
_entity.id
_entity.type
_entity.pdbx_description
1 polymer ?
#
loop_
_entity_poly.entity_id
_entity_poly.type
_entity_poly.pdbx_seq_one_letter_code
_entity_poly.pdbx_strand_id
1 'polypeptide(L)'
;MDQSTPQQTAPPDLRSIEVTRKKSELFSGECMRLIQETHKASKRMHHNDNIQLDQRVKDIQFLKKELELKLEEIIEEIDNLTAFQGRVVKALEACKEPLRVTTLCLQERINRPPTETQQDEVTRELQREGDAAEGAATLLQRVVEQISEQIRLNQSARYHLEEDLKEKYKAQCIDHTCTLMTINSIKTQLDSKKNNSLSPSSAVTPQQWESTSEMNIAKAEQQKTNSLSLRAFAESVLDQTAADMQKQVQATKIAFQLNINQIKSAKNQMEGQLNKVLSEFSSVQKIREDLQVAITQKEEFLSLAQARMDLRHQRPDRERCHDPAQMQLLTEVQQLKAHIRKLGEAVARSEEAQCALVRCQRELQDHINMKAASLYVDEVICAQHRESIVIHNF
;
A
#
# COMPACT_ATOMS: atom_id res chain seq x y z
N MET A 1 106.20 78.60 -18.23
CA MET A 1 105.12 79.58 -18.45
C MET A 1 103.85 78.76 -18.57
N ASP A 2 102.85 78.83 -17.70
CA ASP A 2 102.54 79.84 -16.71
C ASP A 2 101.69 79.23 -15.59
N GLN A 3 102.05 79.61 -14.37
CA GLN A 3 101.20 79.98 -13.22
C GLN A 3 100.10 79.00 -12.77
N SER A 4 100.51 78.10 -11.88
CA SER A 4 99.65 77.58 -10.82
C SER A 4 99.37 78.68 -9.80
N THR A 5 98.16 79.23 -9.83
CA THR A 5 97.64 80.13 -8.80
C THR A 5 97.41 79.33 -7.51
N PRO A 6 97.99 79.69 -6.36
CA PRO A 6 97.69 79.02 -5.11
C PRO A 6 96.32 79.51 -4.61
N GLN A 7 95.32 78.63 -4.65
CA GLN A 7 94.07 78.80 -3.93
C GLN A 7 94.41 78.89 -2.43
N GLN A 8 94.37 80.10 -1.87
CA GLN A 8 94.33 80.32 -0.44
C GLN A 8 93.10 79.60 0.12
N THR A 9 93.30 78.38 0.60
CA THR A 9 92.33 77.70 1.44
C THR A 9 92.22 78.51 2.73
N ALA A 10 91.11 79.25 2.86
CA ALA A 10 90.71 79.86 4.12
C ALA A 10 90.85 78.80 5.24
N PRO A 11 91.38 79.16 6.41
CA PRO A 11 91.47 78.21 7.52
C PRO A 11 90.07 77.63 7.75
N PRO A 12 89.94 76.28 7.85
CA PRO A 12 88.63 75.66 7.97
C PRO A 12 87.90 76.30 9.15
N ASP A 13 86.69 76.80 8.92
CA ASP A 13 85.85 77.33 9.98
C ASP A 13 85.47 76.17 10.90
N LEU A 14 86.33 75.92 11.90
CA LEU A 14 86.22 74.82 12.83
C LEU A 14 84.87 74.83 13.55
N ARG A 15 84.25 76.02 13.73
CA ARG A 15 82.89 76.13 14.26
C ARG A 15 81.85 75.63 13.26
N SER A 16 81.93 75.99 11.98
CA SER A 16 81.02 75.52 10.94
C SER A 16 81.11 74.00 10.71
N ILE A 17 82.32 73.45 10.73
CA ILE A 17 82.56 71.99 10.62
C ILE A 17 82.01 71.27 11.85
N GLU A 18 82.22 71.80 13.05
CA GLU A 18 81.71 71.20 14.28
C GLU A 18 80.17 71.27 14.35
N VAL A 19 79.56 72.36 13.89
CA VAL A 19 78.10 72.49 13.76
C VAL A 19 77.55 71.49 12.74
N THR A 20 78.22 71.31 11.60
CA THR A 20 77.83 70.34 10.57
C THR A 20 77.97 68.90 11.07
N ARG A 21 79.05 68.58 11.80
CA ARG A 21 79.26 67.28 12.45
C ARG A 21 78.18 67.00 13.49
N LYS A 22 77.89 67.95 14.39
CA LYS A 22 76.81 67.81 15.38
C LYS A 22 75.44 67.63 14.72
N LYS A 23 75.13 68.33 13.63
CA LYS A 23 73.91 68.12 12.83
C LYS A 23 73.86 66.72 12.21
N SER A 24 74.97 66.22 11.67
CA SER A 24 75.06 64.87 11.10
C SER A 24 74.96 63.77 12.17
N GLU A 25 75.54 63.98 13.35
CA GLU A 25 75.42 63.08 14.51
C GLU A 25 73.98 63.04 15.02
N LEU A 26 73.30 64.20 15.10
CA LEU A 26 71.87 64.28 15.44
C LEU A 26 71.00 63.56 14.39
N PHE A 27 71.20 63.83 13.10
CA PHE A 27 70.48 63.16 12.01
C PHE A 27 70.73 61.64 11.99
N SER A 28 71.97 61.21 12.23
CA SER A 28 72.31 59.78 12.34
C SER A 28 71.61 59.13 13.54
N GLY A 29 71.53 59.84 14.67
CA GLY A 29 70.74 59.43 15.84
C GLY A 29 69.24 59.32 15.53
N GLU A 30 68.67 60.28 14.80
CA GLU A 30 67.29 60.25 14.33
C GLU A 30 67.03 59.07 13.38
N CYS A 31 67.92 58.80 12.42
CA CYS A 31 67.83 57.66 11.52
C CYS A 31 67.91 56.33 12.28
N MET A 32 68.83 56.18 13.23
CA MET A 32 68.95 54.98 14.05
C MET A 32 67.72 54.75 14.92
N ARG A 33 67.15 55.82 15.50
CA ARG A 33 65.89 55.76 16.25
C ARG A 33 64.74 55.30 15.33
N LEU A 34 64.61 55.89 14.14
CA LEU A 34 63.60 55.52 13.15
C LEU A 34 63.72 54.05 12.72
N ILE A 35 64.94 53.56 12.48
CA ILE A 35 65.19 52.14 12.14
C ILE A 35 64.74 51.23 13.29
N GLN A 36 65.07 51.56 14.53
CA GLN A 36 64.67 50.75 15.69
C GLN A 36 63.16 50.77 15.91
N GLU A 37 62.52 51.93 15.79
CA GLU A 37 61.07 52.10 15.93
C GLU A 37 60.31 51.34 14.85
N THR A 38 60.71 51.48 13.58
CA THR A 38 60.11 50.77 12.45
C THR A 38 60.34 49.26 12.56
N HIS A 39 61.54 48.80 12.91
CA HIS A 39 61.82 47.38 13.13
C HIS A 39 60.98 46.78 14.27
N LYS A 40 60.84 47.49 15.41
CA LYS A 40 59.96 47.07 16.51
C LYS A 40 58.49 47.07 16.08
N ALA A 41 58.05 48.06 15.31
CA ALA A 41 56.70 48.12 14.76
C ALA A 41 56.42 46.93 13.83
N SER A 42 57.30 46.65 12.86
CA SER A 42 57.17 45.52 11.93
C SER A 42 57.15 44.17 12.64
N LYS A 43 58.00 43.97 13.67
CA LYS A 43 57.96 42.74 14.48
C LYS A 43 56.64 42.58 15.22
N ARG A 44 56.11 43.66 15.80
CA ARG A 44 54.80 43.63 16.49
C ARG A 44 53.66 43.34 15.52
N MET A 45 53.68 43.96 14.33
CA MET A 45 52.68 43.70 13.29
C MET A 45 52.71 42.23 12.86
N HIS A 46 53.89 41.71 12.49
CA HIS A 46 54.04 40.30 12.10
C HIS A 46 53.60 39.32 13.20
N HIS A 47 53.92 39.63 14.46
CA HIS A 47 53.46 38.80 15.58
C HIS A 47 51.93 38.83 15.73
N ASN A 48 51.32 40.02 15.63
CA ASN A 48 49.88 40.18 15.68
C ASN A 48 49.18 39.46 14.51
N ASP A 49 49.71 39.59 13.29
CA ASP A 49 49.18 38.90 12.10
C ASP A 49 49.19 37.39 12.29
N ASN A 50 50.28 36.82 12.82
CA ASN A 50 50.36 35.40 13.13
C ASN A 50 49.33 34.95 14.17
N ILE A 51 49.06 35.77 15.20
CA ILE A 51 48.02 35.46 16.19
C ILE A 51 46.63 35.45 15.53
N GLN A 52 46.33 36.43 14.68
CA GLN A 52 45.04 36.51 13.99
C GLN A 52 44.84 35.36 12.98
N LEU A 53 45.89 34.97 12.26
CA LEU A 53 45.86 33.82 11.35
C LEU A 53 45.66 32.50 12.12
N ASP A 54 46.35 32.30 13.24
CA ASP A 54 46.17 31.11 14.07
C ASP A 54 44.75 31.02 14.64
N GLN A 55 44.18 32.15 15.09
CA GLN A 55 42.79 32.20 15.52
C GLN A 55 41.83 31.84 14.37
N ARG A 56 42.05 32.41 13.18
CA ARG A 56 41.22 32.10 12.01
C ARG A 56 41.25 30.63 11.64
N VAL A 57 42.42 29.99 11.69
CA VAL A 57 42.56 28.55 11.45
C VAL A 57 41.76 27.73 12.47
N LYS A 58 41.76 28.14 13.75
CA LYS A 58 40.95 27.49 14.80
C LYS A 58 39.46 27.63 14.56
N ASP A 59 39.00 28.82 14.16
CA ASP A 59 37.58 29.07 13.85
C ASP A 59 37.13 28.19 12.66
N ILE A 60 37.95 28.09 11.61
CA ILE A 60 37.68 27.20 10.46
C ILE A 60 37.65 25.74 10.91
N GLN A 61 38.58 25.29 11.76
CA GLN A 61 38.61 23.93 12.28
C GLN A 61 37.38 23.60 13.10
N PHE A 62 36.87 24.55 13.90
CA PHE A 62 35.66 24.38 14.69
C PHE A 62 34.45 24.11 13.78
N LEU A 63 34.15 25.00 12.83
CA LEU A 63 33.02 24.82 11.92
C LEU A 63 33.15 23.58 11.04
N LYS A 64 34.37 23.22 10.61
CA LYS A 64 34.59 21.99 9.84
C LYS A 64 34.15 20.75 10.61
N LYS A 65 34.49 20.67 11.92
CA LYS A 65 34.09 19.53 12.75
C LYS A 65 32.58 19.45 12.89
N GLU A 66 31.90 20.58 13.07
CA GLU A 66 30.43 20.61 13.16
C GLU A 66 29.78 20.21 11.83
N LEU A 67 30.29 20.71 10.71
CA LEU A 67 29.82 20.34 9.38
C LEU A 67 30.07 18.86 9.07
N GLU A 68 31.23 18.30 9.44
CA GLU A 68 31.57 16.88 9.29
C GLU A 68 30.61 16.00 10.09
N LEU A 69 30.37 16.34 11.36
CA LEU A 69 29.41 15.62 12.21
C LEU A 69 28.01 15.62 11.58
N LYS A 70 27.52 16.79 11.13
CA LYS A 70 26.19 16.90 10.52
C LYS A 70 26.10 16.20 9.16
N LEU A 71 27.21 16.14 8.43
CA LEU A 71 27.31 15.39 7.18
C LEU A 71 27.20 13.88 7.43
N GLU A 72 27.90 13.35 8.44
CA GLU A 72 27.79 11.94 8.83
C GLU A 72 26.35 11.58 9.23
N GLU A 73 25.72 12.41 10.08
CA GLU A 73 24.34 12.19 10.53
C GLU A 73 23.32 12.21 9.38
N ILE A 74 23.46 13.12 8.41
CA ILE A 74 22.51 13.18 7.28
C ILE A 74 22.74 12.04 6.28
N ILE A 75 23.98 11.58 6.10
CA ILE A 75 24.29 10.40 5.26
C ILE A 75 23.63 9.16 5.86
N GLU A 76 23.81 8.94 7.17
CA GLU A 76 23.19 7.82 7.87
C GLU A 76 21.65 7.87 7.77
N GLU A 77 21.05 9.05 7.93
CA GLU A 77 19.59 9.19 7.78
C GLU A 77 19.11 8.94 6.35
N ILE A 78 19.87 9.33 5.32
CA ILE A 78 19.54 9.00 3.91
C ILE A 78 19.51 7.48 3.72
N ASP A 79 20.50 6.77 4.22
CA ASP A 79 20.59 5.30 4.09
C ASP A 79 19.44 4.62 4.84
N ASN A 80 19.15 5.06 6.07
CA ASN A 80 18.03 4.57 6.87
C ASN A 80 16.69 4.80 6.18
N LEU A 81 16.46 6.02 5.66
CA LEU A 81 15.21 6.37 4.99
C LEU A 81 15.05 5.63 3.65
N THR A 82 16.15 5.37 2.94
CA THR A 82 16.16 4.57 1.70
C THR A 82 15.83 3.10 1.98
N ALA A 83 16.42 2.51 3.03
CA ALA A 83 16.09 1.15 3.44
C ALA A 83 14.61 1.04 3.87
N PHE A 84 14.12 2.05 4.60
CA PHE A 84 12.73 2.13 5.01
C PHE A 84 11.77 2.28 3.82
N GLN A 85 12.11 3.11 2.82
CA GLN A 85 11.36 3.19 1.57
C GLN A 85 11.20 1.80 0.92
N GLY A 86 12.28 1.02 0.88
CA GLY A 86 12.25 -0.35 0.36
C GLY A 86 11.25 -1.26 1.09
N ARG A 87 11.06 -1.09 2.40
CA ARG A 87 10.04 -1.80 3.19
C ARG A 87 8.63 -1.36 2.79
N VAL A 88 8.37 -0.05 2.68
CA VAL A 88 7.05 0.48 2.26
C VAL A 88 6.69 0.02 0.84
N VAL A 89 7.66 -0.01 -0.09
CA VAL A 89 7.44 -0.51 -1.46
C VAL A 89 7.09 -1.99 -1.47
N LYS A 90 7.73 -2.82 -0.63
CA LYS A 90 7.37 -4.23 -0.48
C LYS A 90 5.96 -4.40 0.08
N ALA A 91 5.58 -3.58 1.06
CA ALA A 91 4.22 -3.56 1.61
C ALA A 91 3.17 -3.21 0.55
N LEU A 92 3.45 -2.20 -0.28
CA LEU A 92 2.61 -1.81 -1.41
C LEU A 92 2.44 -2.96 -2.42
N GLU A 93 3.52 -3.67 -2.75
CA GLU A 93 3.46 -4.83 -3.65
C GLU A 93 2.60 -5.95 -3.08
N ALA A 94 2.69 -6.18 -1.76
CA ALA A 94 1.90 -7.19 -1.06
C ALA A 94 0.38 -6.91 -1.08
N CYS A 95 -0.07 -5.68 -1.36
CA CYS A 95 -1.49 -5.36 -1.53
C CYS A 95 -2.09 -5.90 -2.85
N LYS A 96 -1.26 -6.21 -3.87
CA LYS A 96 -1.76 -6.59 -5.19
C LYS A 96 -2.42 -7.97 -5.22
N GLU A 97 -1.86 -8.94 -4.52
CA GLU A 97 -2.39 -10.31 -4.52
C GLU A 97 -3.77 -10.41 -3.82
N PRO A 98 -4.00 -9.83 -2.62
CA PRO A 98 -5.32 -9.75 -2.01
C PRO A 98 -6.36 -9.09 -2.93
N LEU A 99 -5.99 -7.99 -3.60
CA LEU A 99 -6.87 -7.30 -4.54
C LEU A 99 -7.23 -8.19 -5.73
N ARG A 100 -6.23 -8.82 -6.36
CA ARG A 100 -6.40 -9.74 -7.50
C ARG A 100 -7.33 -10.90 -7.14
N VAL A 101 -7.10 -11.54 -6.00
CA VAL A 101 -7.93 -12.67 -5.53
C VAL A 101 -9.36 -12.21 -5.25
N THR A 102 -9.53 -11.04 -4.63
CA THR A 102 -10.86 -10.48 -4.35
C THR A 102 -11.63 -10.22 -5.65
N THR A 103 -11.00 -9.61 -6.65
CA THR A 103 -11.60 -9.40 -7.97
C THR A 103 -11.98 -10.72 -8.63
N LEU A 104 -11.11 -11.73 -8.57
CA LEU A 104 -11.39 -13.04 -9.14
C LEU A 104 -12.58 -13.72 -8.46
N CYS A 105 -12.63 -13.71 -7.12
CA CYS A 105 -13.77 -14.23 -6.37
C CYS A 105 -15.08 -13.52 -6.74
N LEU A 106 -15.07 -12.20 -6.92
CA LEU A 106 -16.25 -11.46 -7.38
C LEU A 106 -16.67 -11.88 -8.80
N GLN A 107 -15.72 -12.06 -9.72
CA GLN A 107 -15.99 -12.54 -11.09
C GLN A 107 -16.61 -13.94 -11.11
N GLU A 108 -16.04 -14.87 -10.36
CA GLU A 108 -16.57 -16.24 -10.25
C GLU A 108 -17.98 -16.25 -9.66
N ARG A 109 -18.26 -15.38 -8.69
CA ARG A 109 -19.59 -15.28 -8.07
C ARG A 109 -20.65 -14.66 -8.96
N ILE A 110 -20.28 -13.85 -9.96
CA ILE A 110 -21.20 -13.33 -10.98
C ILE A 110 -21.74 -14.47 -11.85
N ASN A 111 -20.96 -15.55 -12.04
CA ASN A 111 -21.34 -16.71 -12.85
C ASN A 111 -22.29 -17.67 -12.11
N ARG A 112 -22.68 -17.39 -10.86
CA ARG A 112 -23.65 -18.20 -10.11
C ARG A 112 -25.05 -18.10 -10.75
N PRO A 113 -25.93 -19.11 -10.56
CA PRO A 113 -27.30 -19.07 -11.09
C PRO A 113 -28.03 -17.79 -10.63
N PRO A 114 -28.79 -17.10 -11.51
CA PRO A 114 -29.38 -15.78 -11.22
C PRO A 114 -30.19 -15.71 -9.92
N THR A 115 -30.88 -16.80 -9.56
CA THR A 115 -31.67 -16.91 -8.33
C THR A 115 -30.82 -16.87 -7.05
N GLU A 116 -29.53 -17.20 -7.16
CA GLU A 116 -28.52 -17.15 -6.09
C GLU A 116 -27.60 -15.93 -6.19
N THR A 117 -27.74 -15.10 -7.23
CA THR A 117 -26.85 -13.95 -7.52
C THR A 117 -27.28 -12.68 -6.79
N GLN A 118 -28.32 -12.73 -5.96
CA GLN A 118 -28.73 -11.56 -5.17
C GLN A 118 -27.58 -11.12 -4.25
N GLN A 119 -27.39 -9.81 -4.10
CA GLN A 119 -26.25 -9.22 -3.38
C GLN A 119 -26.25 -9.69 -1.92
N ASP A 120 -25.47 -10.75 -1.67
CA ASP A 120 -25.37 -11.41 -0.39
C ASP A 120 -24.24 -10.82 0.46
N GLU A 121 -24.23 -11.18 1.74
CA GLU A 121 -23.25 -10.71 2.71
C GLU A 121 -21.81 -10.91 2.23
N VAL A 122 -21.53 -12.04 1.57
CA VAL A 122 -20.20 -12.36 1.06
C VAL A 122 -19.79 -11.41 -0.07
N THR A 123 -20.70 -11.07 -0.99
CA THR A 123 -20.41 -10.11 -2.06
C THR A 123 -20.09 -8.74 -1.48
N ARG A 124 -20.81 -8.33 -0.42
CA ARG A 124 -20.54 -7.08 0.29
C ARG A 124 -19.17 -7.09 0.99
N GLU A 125 -18.84 -8.16 1.69
CA GLU A 125 -17.54 -8.26 2.37
C GLU A 125 -16.37 -8.39 1.39
N LEU A 126 -16.55 -9.06 0.25
CA LEU A 126 -15.58 -9.05 -0.86
C LEU A 126 -15.37 -7.64 -1.44
N GLN A 127 -16.44 -6.87 -1.64
CA GLN A 127 -16.30 -5.47 -2.09
C GLN A 127 -15.49 -4.64 -1.09
N ARG A 128 -15.82 -4.74 0.21
CA ARG A 128 -15.05 -4.08 1.27
C ARG A 128 -13.61 -4.54 1.35
N GLU A 129 -13.32 -5.82 1.11
CA GLU A 129 -11.96 -6.35 1.03
C GLU A 129 -11.16 -5.73 -0.12
N GLY A 130 -11.80 -5.56 -1.28
CA GLY A 130 -11.23 -4.86 -2.42
C GLY A 130 -10.95 -3.39 -2.10
N ASP A 131 -11.93 -2.69 -1.55
CA ASP A 131 -11.81 -1.29 -1.14
C ASP A 131 -10.70 -1.08 -0.09
N ALA A 132 -10.58 -2.01 0.88
CA ALA A 132 -9.54 -1.98 1.89
C ALA A 132 -8.14 -2.18 1.28
N ALA A 133 -7.97 -3.13 0.36
CA ALA A 133 -6.70 -3.37 -0.33
C ALA A 133 -6.30 -2.22 -1.27
N GLU A 134 -7.26 -1.63 -1.97
CA GLU A 134 -7.02 -0.46 -2.85
C GLU A 134 -6.72 0.81 -2.04
N GLY A 135 -7.46 1.02 -0.94
CA GLY A 135 -7.20 2.11 0.00
C GLY A 135 -5.82 2.00 0.65
N ALA A 136 -5.44 0.78 1.07
CA ALA A 136 -4.11 0.44 1.56
C ALA A 136 -3.02 0.79 0.53
N ALA A 137 -3.17 0.30 -0.70
CA ALA A 137 -2.20 0.55 -1.77
C ALA A 137 -2.06 2.06 -2.07
N THR A 138 -3.18 2.79 -2.15
CA THR A 138 -3.18 4.23 -2.39
C THR A 138 -2.50 5.00 -1.27
N LEU A 139 -2.74 4.62 -0.01
CA LEU A 139 -2.12 5.25 1.15
C LEU A 139 -0.61 4.99 1.18
N LEU A 140 -0.19 3.74 0.98
CA LEU A 140 1.23 3.36 0.95
C LEU A 140 1.97 4.03 -0.21
N GLN A 141 1.35 4.16 -1.39
CA GLN A 141 1.92 4.88 -2.52
C GLN A 141 2.20 6.36 -2.17
N ARG A 142 1.28 7.04 -1.49
CA ARG A 142 1.50 8.42 -1.02
C ARG A 142 2.64 8.51 -0.01
N VAL A 143 2.79 7.51 0.87
CA VAL A 143 3.90 7.44 1.82
C VAL A 143 5.23 7.27 1.09
N VAL A 144 5.30 6.42 0.05
CA VAL A 144 6.50 6.25 -0.78
C VAL A 144 6.88 7.57 -1.46
N GLU A 145 5.91 8.33 -1.97
CA GLU A 145 6.13 9.65 -2.58
C GLU A 145 6.67 10.67 -1.57
N GLN A 146 6.09 10.73 -0.37
CA GLN A 146 6.59 11.59 0.72
C GLN A 146 8.01 11.24 1.13
N ILE A 147 8.32 9.93 1.25
CA ILE A 147 9.67 9.45 1.56
C ILE A 147 10.65 9.82 0.44
N SER A 148 10.26 9.65 -0.82
CA SER A 148 11.08 10.01 -1.98
C SER A 148 11.46 11.50 -1.96
N GLU A 149 10.49 12.37 -1.68
CA GLU A 149 10.73 13.80 -1.58
C GLU A 149 11.62 14.14 -0.38
N GLN A 150 11.42 13.50 0.77
CA GLN A 150 12.27 13.72 1.92
C GLN A 150 13.72 13.26 1.68
N ILE A 151 13.94 12.14 0.99
CA ILE A 151 15.27 11.71 0.55
C ILE A 151 15.92 12.78 -0.34
N ARG A 152 15.16 13.35 -1.29
CA ARG A 152 15.65 14.44 -2.16
C ARG A 152 16.06 15.68 -1.36
N LEU A 153 15.28 16.06 -0.34
CA LEU A 153 15.59 17.17 0.54
C LEU A 153 16.84 16.89 1.40
N ASN A 154 17.00 15.67 1.90
CA ASN A 154 18.20 15.24 2.64
C ASN A 154 19.44 15.28 1.74
N GLN A 155 19.34 14.82 0.48
CA GLN A 155 20.42 14.91 -0.50
C GLN A 155 20.82 16.36 -0.80
N SER A 156 19.85 17.27 -0.88
CA SER A 156 20.13 18.71 -1.03
C SER A 156 20.88 19.28 0.19
N ALA A 157 20.47 18.90 1.41
CA ALA A 157 21.19 19.31 2.62
C ALA A 157 22.63 18.76 2.63
N ARG A 158 22.81 17.49 2.27
CA ARG A 158 24.13 16.85 2.12
C ARG A 158 25.03 17.62 1.16
N TYR A 159 24.53 17.97 -0.04
CA TYR A 159 25.28 18.73 -1.03
C TYR A 159 25.78 20.07 -0.49
N HIS A 160 24.93 20.81 0.24
CA HIS A 160 25.34 22.10 0.80
C HIS A 160 26.39 21.97 1.89
N LEU A 161 26.31 20.93 2.75
CA LEU A 161 27.34 20.62 3.73
C LEU A 161 28.67 20.24 3.06
N GLU A 162 28.63 19.41 2.02
CA GLU A 162 29.82 18.99 1.26
C GLU A 162 30.52 20.17 0.58
N GLU A 163 29.76 21.07 -0.07
CA GLU A 163 30.36 22.24 -0.74
C GLU A 163 30.94 23.23 0.29
N ASP A 164 30.24 23.48 1.40
CA ASP A 164 30.75 24.33 2.49
C ASP A 164 32.05 23.74 3.08
N LEU A 165 32.06 22.43 3.39
CA LEU A 165 33.27 21.76 3.86
C LEU A 165 34.44 21.93 2.90
N LYS A 166 34.22 21.69 1.61
CA LYS A 166 35.25 21.84 0.56
C LYS A 166 35.80 23.26 0.49
N GLU A 167 34.97 24.29 0.65
CA GLU A 167 35.41 25.68 0.75
C GLU A 167 36.22 25.93 2.03
N LYS A 168 35.77 25.43 3.17
CA LYS A 168 36.48 25.54 4.46
C LYS A 168 37.83 24.82 4.43
N TYR A 169 37.93 23.65 3.79
CA TYR A 169 39.20 22.93 3.57
C TYR A 169 40.19 23.78 2.77
N LYS A 170 39.75 24.39 1.66
CA LYS A 170 40.60 25.27 0.85
C LYS A 170 41.06 26.50 1.64
N ALA A 171 40.14 27.14 2.36
CA ALA A 171 40.44 28.30 3.20
C ALA A 171 41.49 27.96 4.27
N GLN A 172 41.32 26.82 4.97
CA GLN A 172 42.27 26.35 5.96
C GLN A 172 43.68 26.12 5.38
N CYS A 173 43.78 25.48 4.20
CA CYS A 173 45.06 25.24 3.55
C CYS A 173 45.78 26.54 3.19
N ILE A 174 45.04 27.54 2.70
CA ILE A 174 45.57 28.87 2.38
C ILE A 174 46.08 29.53 3.67
N ASP A 175 45.26 29.59 4.71
CA ASP A 175 45.61 30.27 5.97
C ASP A 175 46.79 29.57 6.68
N HIS A 176 46.83 28.23 6.66
CA HIS A 176 47.96 27.47 7.17
C HIS A 176 49.25 27.76 6.39
N THR A 177 49.15 27.88 5.05
CA THR A 177 50.30 28.26 4.22
C THR A 177 50.78 29.66 4.61
N CYS A 178 49.86 30.62 4.80
CA CYS A 178 50.18 31.98 5.26
C CYS A 178 50.91 31.98 6.61
N THR A 179 50.46 31.18 7.58
CA THR A 179 51.12 31.05 8.89
C THR A 179 52.55 30.52 8.78
N LEU A 180 52.82 29.64 7.80
CA LEU A 180 54.15 29.07 7.55
C LEU A 180 55.05 29.97 6.69
N MET A 181 54.52 31.03 6.07
CA MET A 181 55.32 31.91 5.22
C MET A 181 56.34 32.69 6.05
N THR A 182 57.58 32.67 5.58
CA THR A 182 58.68 33.52 6.06
C THR A 182 59.16 34.45 4.94
N ILE A 183 59.92 35.48 5.29
CA ILE A 183 60.51 36.42 4.33
C ILE A 183 61.35 35.68 3.25
N ASN A 184 61.98 34.56 3.62
CA ASN A 184 62.78 33.75 2.70
C ASN A 184 61.93 32.95 1.70
N SER A 185 60.72 32.51 2.08
CA SER A 185 59.81 31.78 1.17
C SER A 185 59.15 32.66 0.09
N ILE A 186 59.18 33.98 0.25
CA ILE A 186 58.60 34.93 -0.72
C ILE A 186 59.46 35.06 -1.98
N LYS A 187 60.79 34.98 -1.84
CA LYS A 187 61.74 35.11 -2.96
C LYS A 187 61.52 34.05 -4.05
N THR A 188 60.98 32.90 -3.70
CA THR A 188 60.71 31.80 -4.64
C THR A 188 59.35 31.92 -5.35
N GLN A 189 58.37 32.63 -4.76
CA GLN A 189 57.02 32.79 -5.33
C GLN A 189 56.89 34.01 -6.25
N LEU A 190 57.60 35.10 -5.96
CA LEU A 190 57.53 36.35 -6.74
C LEU A 190 58.00 36.20 -8.19
N ASP A 191 58.87 35.23 -8.47
CA ASP A 191 59.34 34.96 -9.84
C ASP A 191 58.26 34.32 -10.74
N SER A 192 57.14 33.84 -10.17
CA SER A 192 56.13 33.02 -10.87
C SER A 192 54.79 33.71 -11.17
N LYS A 193 54.50 34.88 -10.57
CA LYS A 193 53.19 35.53 -10.72
C LYS A 193 53.31 37.02 -11.02
N LYS A 194 53.32 37.38 -12.31
CA LYS A 194 52.99 38.73 -12.77
C LYS A 194 51.48 38.85 -13.02
N ASN A 195 50.87 39.73 -12.24
CA ASN A 195 49.60 40.43 -12.45
C ASN A 195 48.33 39.59 -12.72
N ASN A 196 47.46 39.54 -11.72
CA ASN A 196 46.01 39.65 -11.93
C ASN A 196 45.42 40.38 -10.73
N SER A 197 45.16 41.68 -10.86
CA SER A 197 44.34 42.40 -9.88
C SER A 197 42.88 42.02 -10.14
N LEU A 198 42.40 41.03 -9.40
CA LEU A 198 40.97 40.73 -9.34
C LEU A 198 40.28 41.88 -8.58
N SER A 199 39.21 42.40 -9.18
CA SER A 199 38.33 43.39 -8.57
C SER A 199 37.69 42.83 -7.29
N PRO A 200 37.50 43.65 -6.23
CA PRO A 200 36.85 43.19 -5.02
C PRO A 200 35.35 43.18 -5.25
N SER A 201 34.81 42.05 -5.70
CA SER A 201 33.36 41.87 -5.78
C SER A 201 33.00 40.62 -4.99
N SER A 202 32.21 40.80 -3.93
CA SER A 202 31.73 39.76 -2.99
C SER A 202 32.67 39.36 -1.83
N ALA A 203 33.32 40.30 -1.15
CA ALA A 203 33.94 39.99 0.16
C ALA A 203 32.84 39.83 1.24
N VAL A 204 32.93 38.75 2.02
CA VAL A 204 31.95 38.36 3.06
C VAL A 204 32.49 38.74 4.44
N THR A 205 31.63 39.24 5.35
CA THR A 205 32.05 39.53 6.73
C THR A 205 32.23 38.24 7.55
N PRO A 206 33.00 38.25 8.65
CA PRO A 206 33.13 37.08 9.52
C PRO A 206 31.78 36.54 10.01
N GLN A 207 30.84 37.44 10.33
CA GLN A 207 29.47 37.09 10.75
C GLN A 207 28.69 36.40 9.63
N GLN A 208 28.79 36.91 8.40
CA GLN A 208 28.12 36.29 7.25
C GLN A 208 28.75 34.93 6.89
N TRP A 209 30.06 34.77 7.09
CA TRP A 209 30.77 33.50 6.90
C TRP A 209 30.31 32.42 7.89
N GLU A 210 30.17 32.79 9.16
CA GLU A 210 29.67 31.89 10.22
C GLU A 210 28.20 31.54 9.98
N SER A 211 27.36 32.57 9.73
CA SER A 211 25.92 32.40 9.47
C SER A 211 25.62 31.49 8.27
N THR A 212 26.47 31.47 7.26
CA THR A 212 26.31 30.55 6.11
C THR A 212 26.43 29.09 6.55
N SER A 213 27.42 28.76 7.37
CA SER A 213 27.61 27.40 7.90
C SER A 213 26.55 27.03 8.92
N GLU A 214 26.16 27.96 9.81
CA GLU A 214 25.04 27.76 10.74
C GLU A 214 23.72 27.45 10.01
N MET A 215 23.44 28.15 8.90
CA MET A 215 22.25 27.91 8.08
C MET A 215 22.26 26.51 7.46
N ASN A 216 23.40 26.07 6.93
CA ASN A 216 23.55 24.73 6.36
C ASN A 216 23.35 23.64 7.43
N ILE A 217 23.95 23.82 8.61
CA ILE A 217 23.81 22.93 9.77
C ILE A 217 22.34 22.86 10.22
N ALA A 218 21.69 24.01 10.42
CA ALA A 218 20.30 24.08 10.85
C ALA A 218 19.35 23.44 9.83
N LYS A 219 19.61 23.63 8.53
CA LYS A 219 18.85 22.98 7.46
C LYS A 219 19.01 21.47 7.50
N ALA A 220 20.22 20.95 7.68
CA ALA A 220 20.46 19.51 7.80
C ALA A 220 19.75 18.91 9.02
N GLU A 221 19.83 19.56 10.17
CA GLU A 221 19.14 19.12 11.39
C GLU A 221 17.61 19.10 11.23
N GLN A 222 17.06 20.12 10.55
CA GLN A 222 15.65 20.18 10.24
C GLN A 222 15.23 19.01 9.34
N GLN A 223 16.00 18.70 8.29
CA GLN A 223 15.68 17.60 7.38
C GLN A 223 15.79 16.23 8.05
N LYS A 224 16.77 16.05 8.95
CA LYS A 224 16.88 14.85 9.79
C LYS A 224 15.66 14.68 10.70
N THR A 225 15.24 15.76 11.37
CA THR A 225 14.04 15.75 12.23
C THR A 225 12.76 15.43 11.45
N ASN A 226 12.62 15.99 10.24
CA ASN A 226 11.51 15.66 9.34
C ASN A 226 11.52 14.19 8.95
N SER A 227 12.70 13.64 8.64
CA SER A 227 12.87 12.23 8.26
C SER A 227 12.47 11.28 9.40
N LEU A 228 12.91 11.56 10.62
CA LEU A 228 12.52 10.81 11.82
C LEU A 228 10.99 10.82 12.04
N SER A 229 10.38 12.00 11.91
CA SER A 229 8.94 12.16 12.09
C SER A 229 8.15 11.43 11.01
N LEU A 230 8.61 11.48 9.76
CA LEU A 230 8.01 10.78 8.63
C LEU A 230 8.13 9.26 8.79
N ARG A 231 9.27 8.74 9.27
CA ARG A 231 9.43 7.30 9.55
C ARG A 231 8.45 6.82 10.61
N ALA A 232 8.34 7.52 11.74
CA ALA A 232 7.40 7.16 12.80
C ALA A 232 5.93 7.17 12.31
N PHE A 233 5.55 8.19 11.53
CA PHE A 233 4.23 8.25 10.90
C PHE A 233 4.01 7.06 9.95
N ALA A 234 4.97 6.79 9.08
CA ALA A 234 4.88 5.72 8.09
C ALA A 234 4.86 4.32 8.73
N GLU A 235 5.58 4.10 9.83
CA GLU A 235 5.50 2.86 10.63
C GLU A 235 4.08 2.64 11.15
N SER A 236 3.47 3.67 11.73
CA SER A 236 2.07 3.59 12.17
C SER A 236 1.10 3.30 11.01
N VAL A 237 1.35 3.86 9.83
CA VAL A 237 0.55 3.58 8.62
C VAL A 237 0.71 2.13 8.19
N LEU A 238 1.93 1.58 8.19
CA LEU A 238 2.18 0.17 7.86
C LEU A 238 1.41 -0.76 8.80
N ASP A 239 1.52 -0.54 10.11
CA ASP A 239 0.86 -1.36 11.13
C ASP A 239 -0.66 -1.30 11.01
N GLN A 240 -1.22 -0.09 10.88
CA GLN A 240 -2.67 0.11 10.75
C GLN A 240 -3.21 -0.53 9.46
N THR A 241 -2.50 -0.36 8.35
CA THR A 241 -2.91 -0.90 7.05
C THR A 241 -2.90 -2.43 7.06
N ALA A 242 -1.86 -3.04 7.62
CA ALA A 242 -1.78 -4.49 7.78
C ALA A 242 -2.95 -5.02 8.64
N ALA A 243 -3.21 -4.37 9.77
CA ALA A 243 -4.28 -4.75 10.69
C ALA A 243 -5.67 -4.64 10.04
N ASP A 244 -5.94 -3.55 9.32
CA ASP A 244 -7.22 -3.33 8.64
C ASP A 244 -7.46 -4.35 7.52
N MET A 245 -6.44 -4.64 6.70
CA MET A 245 -6.53 -5.66 5.66
C MET A 245 -6.75 -7.06 6.27
N GLN A 246 -6.01 -7.42 7.32
CA GLN A 246 -6.19 -8.70 8.01
C GLN A 246 -7.60 -8.84 8.57
N LYS A 247 -8.09 -7.80 9.24
CA LYS A 247 -9.45 -7.76 9.79
C LYS A 247 -10.50 -7.96 8.71
N GLN A 248 -10.36 -7.28 7.56
CA GLN A 248 -11.32 -7.40 6.47
C GLN A 248 -11.29 -8.79 5.83
N VAL A 249 -10.11 -9.38 5.60
CA VAL A 249 -9.98 -10.75 5.09
C VAL A 249 -10.64 -11.77 6.04
N GLN A 250 -10.52 -11.59 7.35
CA GLN A 250 -11.22 -12.44 8.33
C GLN A 250 -12.74 -12.24 8.28
N ALA A 251 -13.23 -11.00 8.16
CA ALA A 251 -14.65 -10.72 8.02
C ALA A 251 -15.25 -11.42 6.80
N THR A 252 -14.59 -11.31 5.64
CA THR A 252 -15.00 -12.00 4.42
C THR A 252 -14.96 -13.52 4.57
N LYS A 253 -13.93 -14.08 5.24
CA LYS A 253 -13.84 -15.52 5.52
C LYS A 253 -15.03 -16.01 6.35
N ILE A 254 -15.40 -15.26 7.39
CA ILE A 254 -16.57 -15.57 8.23
C ILE A 254 -17.86 -15.51 7.40
N ALA A 255 -18.01 -14.48 6.55
CA ALA A 255 -19.16 -14.36 5.66
C ALA A 255 -19.29 -15.58 4.73
N PHE A 256 -18.18 -16.02 4.11
CA PHE A 256 -18.16 -17.24 3.28
C PHE A 256 -18.62 -18.46 4.06
N GLN A 257 -18.06 -18.69 5.26
CA GLN A 257 -18.42 -19.83 6.09
C GLN A 257 -19.91 -19.85 6.46
N LEU A 258 -20.46 -18.69 6.83
CA LEU A 258 -21.89 -18.56 7.13
C LEU A 258 -22.75 -18.84 5.89
N ASN A 259 -22.40 -18.27 4.74
CA ASN A 259 -23.15 -18.47 3.50
C ASN A 259 -23.13 -19.94 3.04
N ILE A 260 -21.96 -20.58 3.06
CA ILE A 260 -21.80 -22.00 2.71
C ILE A 260 -22.67 -22.87 3.62
N ASN A 261 -22.66 -22.63 4.93
CA ASN A 261 -23.49 -23.37 5.88
C ASN A 261 -24.99 -23.17 5.65
N GLN A 262 -25.42 -21.94 5.35
CA GLN A 262 -26.80 -21.63 5.01
C GLN A 262 -27.26 -22.35 3.74
N ILE A 263 -26.45 -22.31 2.67
CA ILE A 263 -26.77 -22.97 1.40
C ILE A 263 -26.78 -24.49 1.57
N LYS A 264 -25.84 -25.08 2.32
CA LYS A 264 -25.84 -26.51 2.66
C LYS A 264 -27.10 -26.92 3.42
N SER A 265 -27.49 -26.15 4.43
CA SER A 265 -28.71 -26.42 5.21
C SER A 265 -29.97 -26.38 4.32
N ALA A 266 -30.10 -25.35 3.48
CA ALA A 266 -31.22 -25.22 2.54
C ALA A 266 -31.26 -26.37 1.53
N LYS A 267 -30.10 -26.75 0.97
CA LYS A 267 -29.97 -27.88 0.05
C LYS A 267 -30.40 -29.19 0.73
N ASN A 268 -29.90 -29.47 1.93
CA ASN A 268 -30.27 -30.68 2.69
C ASN A 268 -31.78 -30.73 3.00
N GLN A 269 -32.39 -29.58 3.31
CA GLN A 269 -33.83 -29.48 3.52
C GLN A 269 -34.60 -29.80 2.22
N MET A 270 -34.16 -29.27 1.07
CA MET A 270 -34.77 -29.54 -0.24
C MET A 270 -34.64 -31.02 -0.63
N GLU A 271 -33.47 -31.63 -0.43
CA GLU A 271 -33.25 -33.08 -0.64
C GLU A 271 -34.17 -33.92 0.26
N GLY A 272 -34.36 -33.50 1.52
CA GLY A 272 -35.31 -34.12 2.43
C GLY A 272 -36.76 -34.04 1.95
N GLN A 273 -37.18 -32.91 1.35
CA GLN A 273 -38.51 -32.77 0.76
C GLN A 273 -38.65 -33.60 -0.52
N LEU A 274 -37.61 -33.64 -1.36
CA LEU A 274 -37.59 -34.45 -2.57
C LEU A 274 -37.83 -35.92 -2.26
N ASN A 275 -37.18 -36.47 -1.22
CA ASN A 275 -37.40 -37.84 -0.77
C ASN A 275 -38.86 -38.09 -0.33
N LYS A 276 -39.51 -37.12 0.33
CA LYS A 276 -40.93 -37.23 0.70
C LYS A 276 -41.84 -37.21 -0.53
N VAL A 277 -41.58 -36.33 -1.49
CA VAL A 277 -42.32 -36.25 -2.76
C VAL A 277 -42.20 -37.57 -3.54
N LEU A 278 -41.00 -38.16 -3.59
CA LEU A 278 -40.79 -39.45 -4.25
C LEU A 278 -41.56 -40.59 -3.55
N SER A 279 -41.55 -40.61 -2.22
CA SER A 279 -42.34 -41.60 -1.45
C SER A 279 -43.85 -41.45 -1.68
N GLU A 280 -44.35 -40.22 -1.71
CA GLU A 280 -45.77 -39.94 -1.98
C GLU A 280 -46.14 -40.32 -3.42
N PHE A 281 -45.26 -40.05 -4.39
CA PHE A 281 -45.45 -40.45 -5.78
C PHE A 281 -45.64 -41.96 -5.91
N SER A 282 -44.78 -42.76 -5.26
CA SER A 282 -44.92 -44.22 -5.25
C SER A 282 -46.21 -44.68 -4.55
N SER A 283 -46.63 -43.99 -3.48
CA SER A 283 -47.90 -44.27 -2.79
C SER A 283 -49.12 -44.02 -3.69
N VAL A 284 -49.21 -42.85 -4.32
CA VAL A 284 -50.29 -42.51 -5.25
C VAL A 284 -50.29 -43.42 -6.47
N GLN A 285 -49.11 -43.82 -6.96
CA GLN A 285 -48.98 -44.82 -8.02
C GLN A 285 -49.61 -46.16 -7.64
N LYS A 286 -49.30 -46.67 -6.46
CA LYS A 286 -49.91 -47.91 -5.96
C LYS A 286 -51.42 -47.77 -5.81
N ILE A 287 -51.90 -46.66 -5.25
CA ILE A 287 -53.35 -46.40 -5.10
C ILE A 287 -54.04 -46.40 -6.47
N ARG A 288 -53.43 -45.79 -7.50
CA ARG A 288 -53.99 -45.81 -8.86
C ARG A 288 -54.08 -47.23 -9.41
N GLU A 289 -53.04 -48.03 -9.23
CA GLU A 289 -53.02 -49.45 -9.65
C GLU A 289 -54.13 -50.25 -8.93
N ASP A 290 -54.27 -50.08 -7.62
CA ASP A 290 -55.33 -50.71 -6.82
C ASP A 290 -56.73 -50.28 -7.25
N LEU A 291 -56.92 -48.98 -7.56
CA LEU A 291 -58.18 -48.45 -8.09
C LEU A 291 -58.52 -49.05 -9.46
N GLN A 292 -57.55 -49.21 -10.34
CA GLN A 292 -57.75 -49.83 -11.66
C GLN A 292 -58.15 -51.30 -11.52
N VAL A 293 -57.51 -52.05 -10.62
CA VAL A 293 -57.92 -53.42 -10.29
C VAL A 293 -59.35 -53.45 -9.75
N ALA A 294 -59.72 -52.54 -8.83
CA ALA A 294 -61.08 -52.46 -8.30
C ALA A 294 -62.12 -52.14 -9.39
N ILE A 295 -61.80 -51.30 -10.39
CA ILE A 295 -62.66 -51.03 -11.54
C ILE A 295 -62.90 -52.31 -12.33
N THR A 296 -61.84 -53.03 -12.71
CA THR A 296 -61.97 -54.27 -13.50
C THR A 296 -62.83 -55.32 -12.80
N GLN A 297 -62.64 -55.52 -11.49
CA GLN A 297 -63.48 -56.42 -10.69
C GLN A 297 -64.95 -56.00 -10.72
N LYS A 298 -65.25 -54.70 -10.60
CA LYS A 298 -66.64 -54.19 -10.64
C LYS A 298 -67.25 -54.28 -12.05
N GLU A 299 -66.45 -54.16 -13.10
CA GLU A 299 -66.88 -54.40 -14.49
C GLU A 299 -67.25 -55.87 -14.72
N GLU A 300 -66.51 -56.81 -14.15
CA GLU A 300 -66.85 -58.24 -14.18
C GLU A 300 -68.20 -58.53 -13.51
N PHE A 301 -68.42 -57.98 -12.30
CA PHE A 301 -69.71 -58.09 -11.61
C PHE A 301 -70.85 -57.44 -12.39
N LEU A 302 -70.59 -56.29 -13.03
CA LEU A 302 -71.58 -55.59 -13.86
C LEU A 302 -71.97 -56.42 -15.09
N SER A 303 -71.00 -57.00 -15.79
CA SER A 303 -71.24 -57.91 -16.92
C SER A 303 -72.07 -59.12 -16.50
N LEU A 304 -71.77 -59.71 -15.33
CA LEU A 304 -72.55 -60.84 -14.79
C LEU A 304 -74.00 -60.44 -14.49
N ALA A 305 -74.21 -59.30 -13.81
CA ALA A 305 -75.55 -58.80 -13.49
C ALA A 305 -76.35 -58.47 -14.75
N GLN A 306 -75.70 -57.86 -15.75
CA GLN A 306 -76.31 -57.55 -17.04
C GLN A 306 -76.68 -58.82 -17.82
N ALA A 307 -75.78 -59.79 -17.92
CA ALA A 307 -76.05 -61.07 -18.58
C ALA A 307 -77.21 -61.84 -17.91
N ARG A 308 -77.26 -61.86 -16.57
CA ARG A 308 -78.40 -62.41 -15.82
C ARG A 308 -79.70 -61.69 -16.15
N MET A 309 -79.65 -60.37 -16.24
CA MET A 309 -80.80 -59.55 -16.58
C MET A 309 -81.28 -59.83 -18.01
N ASP A 310 -80.38 -59.94 -18.98
CA ASP A 310 -80.71 -60.24 -20.39
C ASP A 310 -81.36 -61.62 -20.55
N LEU A 311 -80.84 -62.64 -19.87
CA LEU A 311 -81.46 -63.98 -19.83
C LEU A 311 -82.87 -63.94 -19.25
N ARG A 312 -83.11 -63.13 -18.21
CA ARG A 312 -84.46 -62.98 -17.64
C ARG A 312 -85.43 -62.26 -18.58
N HIS A 313 -84.96 -61.36 -19.43
CA HIS A 313 -85.79 -60.72 -20.46
C HIS A 313 -86.25 -61.68 -21.58
N GLN A 314 -85.54 -62.79 -21.78
CA GLN A 314 -85.92 -63.83 -22.76
C GLN A 314 -87.06 -64.74 -22.30
N ARG A 315 -87.57 -64.58 -21.07
CA ARG A 315 -88.72 -65.34 -20.58
C ARG A 315 -89.95 -65.12 -21.48
N PRO A 316 -90.82 -66.13 -21.65
CA PRO A 316 -92.08 -66.01 -22.38
C PRO A 316 -92.93 -64.84 -21.85
N ASP A 317 -93.74 -64.21 -22.71
CA ASP A 317 -94.36 -62.90 -22.43
C ASP A 317 -95.14 -62.80 -21.10
N ARG A 318 -95.88 -63.85 -20.73
CA ARG A 318 -96.65 -63.90 -19.47
C ARG A 318 -95.78 -64.12 -18.22
N GLU A 319 -94.56 -64.63 -18.38
CA GLU A 319 -93.59 -64.94 -17.31
C GLU A 319 -92.54 -63.83 -17.11
N ARG A 320 -92.63 -62.73 -17.86
CA ARG A 320 -91.81 -61.51 -17.65
C ARG A 320 -92.31 -60.71 -16.44
N CYS A 321 -92.29 -61.34 -15.28
CA CYS A 321 -92.70 -60.72 -14.02
C CYS A 321 -91.60 -59.78 -13.49
N HIS A 322 -92.00 -58.60 -12.99
CA HIS A 322 -91.15 -57.73 -12.17
C HIS A 322 -91.16 -58.20 -10.72
N ASP A 323 -90.59 -59.38 -10.51
CA ASP A 323 -90.44 -59.97 -9.20
C ASP A 323 -89.29 -59.29 -8.40
N PRO A 324 -89.15 -59.59 -7.10
CA PRO A 324 -88.09 -59.00 -6.27
C PRO A 324 -86.68 -59.23 -6.83
N ALA A 325 -86.42 -60.38 -7.47
CA ALA A 325 -85.12 -60.68 -8.06
C ALA A 325 -84.81 -59.81 -9.30
N GLN A 326 -85.81 -59.52 -10.14
CA GLN A 326 -85.68 -58.60 -11.27
C GLN A 326 -85.38 -57.18 -10.79
N MET A 327 -86.09 -56.72 -9.76
CA MET A 327 -85.86 -55.39 -9.16
C MET A 327 -84.47 -55.28 -8.53
N GLN A 328 -84.03 -56.33 -7.83
CA GLN A 328 -82.70 -56.36 -7.23
C GLN A 328 -81.59 -56.30 -8.29
N LEU A 329 -81.71 -57.03 -9.40
CA LEU A 329 -80.75 -56.96 -10.52
C LEU A 329 -80.69 -55.56 -11.15
N LEU A 330 -81.85 -54.91 -11.33
CA LEU A 330 -81.90 -53.53 -11.83
C LEU A 330 -81.17 -52.57 -10.89
N THR A 331 -81.41 -52.67 -9.59
CA THR A 331 -80.71 -51.86 -8.58
C THR A 331 -79.21 -52.18 -8.54
N GLU A 332 -78.82 -53.45 -8.60
CA GLU A 332 -77.42 -53.89 -8.61
C GLU A 332 -76.66 -53.32 -9.81
N VAL A 333 -77.22 -53.41 -11.03
CA VAL A 333 -76.63 -52.82 -12.24
C VAL A 333 -76.45 -51.30 -12.09
N GLN A 334 -77.45 -50.60 -11.58
CA GLN A 334 -77.36 -49.15 -11.35
C GLN A 334 -76.27 -48.78 -10.32
N GLN A 335 -76.20 -49.53 -9.21
CA GLN A 335 -75.18 -49.32 -8.18
C GLN A 335 -73.78 -49.63 -8.68
N LEU A 336 -73.58 -50.74 -9.41
CA LEU A 336 -72.28 -51.10 -9.98
C LEU A 336 -71.79 -50.04 -10.98
N LYS A 337 -72.66 -49.54 -11.87
CA LYS A 337 -72.33 -48.42 -12.76
C LYS A 337 -71.92 -47.17 -11.98
N ALA A 338 -72.64 -46.84 -10.89
CA ALA A 338 -72.31 -45.70 -10.05
C ALA A 338 -70.96 -45.88 -9.30
N HIS A 339 -70.65 -47.09 -8.82
CA HIS A 339 -69.38 -47.40 -8.19
C HIS A 339 -68.21 -47.32 -9.18
N ILE A 340 -68.34 -47.90 -10.37
CA ILE A 340 -67.32 -47.82 -11.44
C ILE A 340 -67.04 -46.36 -11.78
N ARG A 341 -68.08 -45.54 -11.95
CA ARG A 341 -67.90 -44.09 -12.20
C ARG A 341 -67.13 -43.40 -11.08
N LYS A 342 -67.50 -43.63 -9.80
CA LYS A 342 -66.79 -43.04 -8.65
C LYS A 342 -65.32 -43.49 -8.57
N LEU A 343 -65.03 -44.75 -8.88
CA LEU A 343 -63.66 -45.25 -8.94
C LEU A 343 -62.88 -44.60 -10.10
N GLY A 344 -63.49 -44.45 -11.27
CA GLY A 344 -62.90 -43.73 -12.41
C GLY A 344 -62.59 -42.26 -12.09
N GLU A 345 -63.50 -41.55 -11.40
CA GLU A 345 -63.24 -40.20 -10.89
C GLU A 345 -62.06 -40.18 -9.89
N ALA A 346 -61.89 -41.21 -9.08
CA ALA A 346 -60.74 -41.33 -8.17
C ALA A 346 -59.43 -41.61 -8.93
N VAL A 347 -59.46 -42.41 -10.00
CA VAL A 347 -58.31 -42.62 -10.89
C VAL A 347 -57.87 -41.30 -11.52
N ALA A 348 -58.80 -40.54 -12.13
CA ALA A 348 -58.48 -39.24 -12.73
C ALA A 348 -57.84 -38.28 -11.71
N ARG A 349 -58.39 -38.18 -10.49
CA ARG A 349 -57.79 -37.37 -9.41
C ARG A 349 -56.40 -37.85 -9.00
N SER A 350 -56.14 -39.17 -9.00
CA SER A 350 -54.81 -39.71 -8.70
C SER A 350 -53.79 -39.39 -9.79
N GLU A 351 -54.20 -39.36 -11.05
CA GLU A 351 -53.34 -38.95 -12.18
C GLU A 351 -52.99 -37.47 -12.13
N GLU A 352 -53.97 -36.61 -11.79
CA GLU A 352 -53.73 -35.18 -11.54
C GLU A 352 -52.74 -34.96 -10.39
N ALA A 353 -52.91 -35.70 -9.28
CA ALA A 353 -52.00 -35.65 -8.13
C ALA A 353 -50.58 -36.10 -8.50
N GLN A 354 -50.42 -37.17 -9.29
CA GLN A 354 -49.11 -37.58 -9.80
C GLN A 354 -48.48 -36.51 -10.69
N CYS A 355 -49.24 -35.94 -11.62
CA CYS A 355 -48.75 -34.85 -12.47
C CYS A 355 -48.25 -33.66 -11.63
N ALA A 356 -48.94 -33.33 -10.54
CA ALA A 356 -48.50 -32.29 -9.60
C ALA A 356 -47.21 -32.68 -8.88
N LEU A 357 -47.10 -33.91 -8.37
CA LEU A 357 -45.88 -34.40 -7.70
C LEU A 357 -44.66 -34.41 -8.63
N VAL A 358 -44.82 -34.77 -9.90
CA VAL A 358 -43.74 -34.73 -10.91
C VAL A 358 -43.25 -33.29 -11.14
N ARG A 359 -44.17 -32.30 -11.15
CA ARG A 359 -43.76 -30.89 -11.24
C ARG A 359 -42.96 -30.48 -10.01
N CYS A 360 -43.45 -30.78 -8.81
CA CYS A 360 -42.74 -30.49 -7.56
C CYS A 360 -41.36 -31.17 -7.50
N GLN A 361 -41.26 -32.42 -7.95
CA GLN A 361 -39.99 -33.14 -8.04
C GLN A 361 -38.99 -32.39 -8.93
N ARG A 362 -39.42 -31.97 -10.12
CA ARG A 362 -38.57 -31.24 -11.07
C ARG A 362 -38.11 -29.90 -10.50
N GLU A 363 -39.03 -29.14 -9.92
CA GLU A 363 -38.74 -27.86 -9.28
C GLU A 363 -37.70 -28.02 -8.15
N LEU A 364 -37.90 -29.00 -7.27
CA LEU A 364 -36.94 -29.30 -6.19
C LEU A 364 -35.56 -29.70 -6.73
N GLN A 365 -35.52 -30.56 -7.76
CA GLN A 365 -34.27 -30.99 -8.37
C GLN A 365 -33.50 -29.82 -9.01
N ASP A 366 -34.21 -28.94 -9.72
CA ASP A 366 -33.64 -27.76 -10.34
C ASP A 366 -33.05 -26.82 -9.27
N HIS A 367 -33.78 -26.58 -8.17
CA HIS A 367 -33.27 -25.79 -7.04
C HIS A 367 -32.07 -26.44 -6.33
N ILE A 368 -32.09 -27.75 -6.11
CA ILE A 368 -30.95 -28.48 -5.53
C ILE A 368 -29.71 -28.33 -6.40
N ASN A 369 -29.87 -28.45 -7.73
CA ASN A 369 -28.78 -28.28 -8.68
C ASN A 369 -28.22 -26.85 -8.67
N MET A 370 -29.09 -25.83 -8.60
CA MET A 370 -28.67 -24.43 -8.45
C MET A 370 -27.89 -24.19 -7.16
N LYS A 371 -28.37 -24.72 -6.03
CA LYS A 371 -27.67 -24.63 -4.73
C LYS A 371 -26.33 -25.36 -4.77
N ALA A 372 -26.24 -26.52 -5.42
CA ALA A 372 -25.00 -27.26 -5.61
C ALA A 372 -23.98 -26.49 -6.47
N ALA A 373 -24.43 -25.83 -7.54
CA ALA A 373 -23.56 -24.98 -8.36
C ALA A 373 -23.04 -23.77 -7.57
N SER A 374 -23.89 -23.12 -6.77
CA SER A 374 -23.50 -22.00 -5.90
C SER A 374 -22.49 -22.44 -4.83
N LEU A 375 -22.70 -23.60 -4.20
CA LEU A 375 -21.74 -24.18 -3.26
C LEU A 375 -20.39 -24.47 -3.90
N TYR A 376 -20.36 -24.99 -5.12
CA TYR A 376 -19.11 -25.28 -5.81
C TYR A 376 -18.26 -24.02 -6.02
N VAL A 377 -18.87 -22.91 -6.41
CA VAL A 377 -18.18 -21.62 -6.54
C VAL A 377 -17.60 -21.17 -5.19
N ASP A 378 -18.41 -21.16 -4.14
CA ASP A 378 -18.03 -20.58 -2.85
C ASP A 378 -17.05 -21.46 -2.05
N GLU A 379 -17.29 -22.77 -2.03
CA GLU A 379 -16.56 -23.74 -1.22
C GLU A 379 -15.31 -24.30 -1.91
N VAL A 380 -15.29 -24.34 -3.25
CA VAL A 380 -14.16 -24.90 -4.01
C VAL A 380 -13.36 -23.80 -4.70
N ILE A 381 -13.98 -23.08 -5.64
CA ILE A 381 -13.26 -22.11 -6.50
C ILE A 381 -12.73 -20.94 -5.67
N CYS A 382 -13.62 -20.23 -4.97
CA CYS A 382 -13.23 -19.08 -4.15
C CYS A 382 -12.31 -19.47 -2.99
N ALA A 383 -12.54 -20.62 -2.36
CA ALA A 383 -11.68 -21.11 -1.28
C ALA A 383 -10.24 -21.32 -1.78
N GLN A 384 -10.06 -21.99 -2.92
CA GLN A 384 -8.75 -22.25 -3.51
C GLN A 384 -8.02 -20.94 -3.88
N HIS A 385 -8.71 -19.96 -4.44
CA HIS A 385 -8.11 -18.67 -4.74
C HIS A 385 -7.69 -17.92 -3.47
N ARG A 386 -8.46 -18.03 -2.39
CA ARG A 386 -8.19 -17.33 -1.12
C ARG A 386 -7.05 -17.94 -0.31
N GLU A 387 -6.62 -19.17 -0.59
CA GLU A 387 -5.43 -19.77 0.03
C GLU A 387 -4.14 -19.01 -0.29
N SER A 388 -4.06 -18.31 -1.42
CA SER A 388 -2.88 -17.50 -1.77
C SER A 388 -2.82 -16.17 -1.03
N ILE A 389 -3.88 -15.76 -0.33
CA ILE A 389 -3.90 -14.51 0.43
C ILE A 389 -3.07 -14.70 1.71
N VAL A 390 -1.88 -14.11 1.70
CA VAL A 390 -1.02 -14.01 2.88
C VAL A 390 -0.75 -12.53 3.16
N ILE A 391 -1.38 -12.01 4.22
CA ILE A 391 -1.11 -10.64 4.70
C ILE A 391 -0.08 -10.74 5.82
N HIS A 392 1.18 -10.52 5.47
CA HIS A 392 2.25 -10.38 6.45
C HIS A 392 2.13 -9.04 7.19
N ASN A 393 2.64 -8.99 8.42
CA ASN A 393 2.93 -7.69 9.04
C ASN A 393 4.03 -7.03 8.21
N PHE A 394 3.76 -5.81 7.76
CA PHE A 394 4.62 -5.07 6.82
C PHE A 394 5.91 -4.57 7.45
#